data_AF-A0A960BBX0-F1
#
_entry.id   AF-A0A960BBX0-F1
#
_cell.length_a   1.000
_cell.length_b   1.000
_cell.length_c   1.000
_cell.angle_alpha   90.00
_cell.angle_beta   90.00
_cell.angle_gamma   90.00
#
_symmetry.space_group_name_H-M   'P 1'
#
loop_
_entity.id
_entity.type
_entity.pdbx_description
1 polymer ?
#
loop_
_entity_poly.entity_id
_entity_poly.type
_entity_poly.pdbx_seq_one_letter_code
_entity_poly.pdbx_strand_id
1 'polypeptide(L)'
;DGFRFDLASILSRDEHGDPMANPPILWDIENDPVLAGTKLIAEAWDAAGLYQVGQFFGRHWTEWNGRFRDDVRSFVKGDPGMAATMVARLGGSPDIYGSKRREPEQSINFITSHDGFTLNDLVSYNEKHNEANGEGNRDGDNDNRSWNHGAEGPTNDPAIETLRRRQIKNFLTLTLMALGVPMLQMGDEVRRTQQG
;
A
#
# COMPACT_ATOMS: atom_id res chain seq x y z
N ASP A 1 -4.01 14.05 16.83
CA ASP A 1 -2.78 13.99 15.99
C ASP A 1 -3.05 13.83 14.49
N GLY A 2 -4.00 12.99 14.07
CA GLY A 2 -4.25 12.76 12.64
C GLY A 2 -5.42 11.83 12.35
N PHE A 3 -5.76 11.70 11.07
CA PHE A 3 -6.76 10.79 10.54
C PHE A 3 -6.22 10.09 9.27
N ARG A 4 -6.58 8.81 9.09
CA ARG A 4 -6.47 8.08 7.81
C ARG A 4 -7.86 7.86 7.27
N PHE A 5 -8.16 8.46 6.12
CA PHE A 5 -9.45 8.39 5.46
C PHE A 5 -9.47 7.18 4.53
N ASP A 6 -10.40 6.28 4.80
CA ASP A 6 -10.72 5.12 3.97
C ASP A 6 -11.44 5.55 2.69
N LEU A 7 -11.07 4.95 1.56
CA LEU A 7 -11.61 5.25 0.23
C LEU A 7 -11.82 6.75 -0.03
N ALA A 8 -10.82 7.57 0.30
CA ALA A 8 -10.94 9.03 0.41
C ALA A 8 -11.39 9.71 -0.90
N SER A 9 -11.20 9.06 -2.05
CA SER A 9 -11.68 9.55 -3.35
C SER A 9 -13.19 9.69 -3.43
N ILE A 10 -13.98 9.00 -2.60
CA ILE A 10 -15.44 9.20 -2.52
C ILE A 10 -15.80 10.63 -2.14
N LEU A 11 -14.98 11.28 -1.31
CA LEU A 11 -15.16 12.68 -0.90
C LEU A 11 -14.94 13.67 -2.05
N SER A 12 -14.41 13.19 -3.18
CA SER A 12 -14.25 13.98 -4.40
C SER A 12 -15.42 13.86 -5.39
N ARG A 13 -16.47 13.08 -5.06
CA ARG A 13 -17.62 12.88 -5.94
C ARG A 13 -18.80 13.79 -5.57
N ASP A 14 -19.61 14.13 -6.57
CA ASP A 14 -20.86 14.88 -6.37
C ASP A 14 -22.04 13.97 -5.95
N GLU A 15 -23.24 14.57 -5.85
CA GLU A 15 -24.48 13.87 -5.49
C GLU A 15 -24.93 12.80 -6.50
N HIS A 16 -24.39 12.83 -7.72
CA HIS A 16 -24.61 11.83 -8.76
C HIS A 16 -23.51 10.76 -8.80
N GLY A 17 -22.46 10.93 -7.98
CA GLY A 17 -21.31 10.04 -7.94
C GLY A 17 -20.25 10.38 -8.99
N ASP A 18 -20.32 11.53 -9.65
CA ASP A 18 -19.32 11.92 -10.66
C ASP A 18 -18.11 12.58 -10.01
N PRO A 19 -16.86 12.28 -10.45
CA PRO A 19 -15.67 12.92 -9.91
C PRO A 19 -15.65 14.42 -10.17
N MET A 20 -15.46 15.22 -9.12
CA MET A 20 -15.35 16.66 -9.20
C MET A 20 -13.90 17.10 -9.27
N ALA A 21 -13.59 18.04 -10.16
CA ALA A 21 -12.25 18.66 -10.21
C ALA A 21 -11.96 19.53 -8.98
N ASN A 22 -12.99 20.13 -8.38
CA ASN A 22 -12.90 20.99 -7.20
C ASN A 22 -13.95 20.57 -6.16
N PRO A 23 -13.69 19.49 -5.41
CA PRO A 23 -14.66 18.97 -4.45
C PRO A 23 -14.73 19.84 -3.18
N PRO A 24 -15.92 20.31 -2.78
CA PRO A 24 -16.07 21.25 -1.66
C PRO A 24 -15.65 20.63 -0.32
N ILE A 25 -15.97 19.35 -0.08
CA ILE A 25 -15.65 18.68 1.20
C ILE A 25 -14.14 18.63 1.45
N LEU A 26 -13.33 18.34 0.42
CA LEU A 26 -11.88 18.29 0.59
C LEU A 26 -11.28 19.69 0.80
N TRP A 27 -11.87 20.74 0.17
CA TRP A 27 -11.52 22.13 0.43
C TRP A 27 -11.81 22.51 1.89
N ASP A 28 -13.01 22.17 2.38
CA ASP A 28 -13.43 22.48 3.75
C ASP A 28 -12.51 21.79 4.77
N ILE A 29 -12.20 20.50 4.58
CA ILE A 29 -11.29 19.75 5.47
C ILE A 29 -9.87 20.34 5.45
N GLU A 30 -9.33 20.68 4.28
CA GLU A 30 -7.95 21.20 4.17
C GLU A 30 -7.80 22.60 4.77
N ASN A 31 -8.86 23.42 4.74
CA ASN A 31 -8.80 24.82 5.18
C ASN A 31 -9.46 25.06 6.55
N ASP A 32 -9.99 24.01 7.20
CA ASP A 32 -10.56 24.13 8.54
C ASP A 32 -9.46 24.50 9.56
N PRO A 33 -9.57 25.65 10.26
CA PRO A 33 -8.59 26.07 11.26
C PRO A 33 -8.42 25.08 12.42
N VAL A 34 -9.45 24.29 12.76
CA VAL A 34 -9.41 23.26 13.80
C VAL A 34 -8.54 22.08 13.37
N LEU A 35 -8.52 21.78 12.07
CA LEU A 35 -7.71 20.69 11.51
C LEU A 35 -6.30 21.16 11.12
N ALA A 36 -5.98 22.45 11.24
CA ALA A 36 -4.65 22.97 10.96
C ALA A 36 -3.57 22.23 11.77
N GLY A 37 -2.54 21.74 11.09
CA GLY A 37 -1.46 20.96 11.70
C GLY A 37 -1.80 19.50 12.04
N THR A 38 -3.03 19.06 11.79
CA THR A 38 -3.43 17.65 11.91
C THR A 38 -2.92 16.85 10.71
N LYS A 39 -2.44 15.62 10.94
CA LYS A 39 -1.99 14.75 9.84
C LYS A 39 -3.20 14.19 9.10
N LEU A 40 -3.28 14.42 7.79
CA LEU A 40 -4.34 13.89 6.94
C LEU A 40 -3.73 12.87 5.97
N ILE A 41 -4.16 11.61 6.09
CA ILE A 41 -3.70 10.49 5.25
C ILE A 41 -4.88 10.00 4.43
N ALA A 42 -4.72 9.88 3.12
CA ALA A 42 -5.75 9.42 2.20
C ALA A 42 -5.42 8.06 1.60
N GLU A 43 -6.42 7.18 1.59
CA GLU A 43 -6.51 6.14 0.57
C GLU A 43 -7.08 6.78 -0.71
N ALA A 44 -6.19 7.19 -1.62
CA ALA A 44 -6.54 8.01 -2.79
C ALA A 44 -7.13 7.17 -3.95
N TRP A 45 -8.10 6.32 -3.64
CA TRP A 45 -8.94 5.61 -4.60
C TRP A 45 -10.31 5.28 -3.99
N ASP A 46 -11.25 4.81 -4.81
CA ASP A 46 -12.56 4.34 -4.34
C ASP A 46 -13.04 3.05 -5.03
N ALA A 47 -14.10 2.46 -4.48
CA ALA A 47 -14.68 1.21 -4.96
C ALA A 47 -15.34 1.32 -6.35
N ALA A 48 -15.61 2.53 -6.84
CA ALA A 48 -16.14 2.77 -8.17
C ALA A 48 -15.02 2.92 -9.23
N GLY A 49 -13.76 2.71 -8.84
CA GLY A 49 -12.61 2.63 -9.74
C GLY A 49 -11.89 3.95 -9.99
N LEU A 50 -12.24 5.03 -9.28
CA LEU A 50 -11.45 6.26 -9.33
C LEU A 50 -10.13 6.03 -8.60
N TYR A 51 -9.02 6.30 -9.28
CA TYR A 51 -7.67 6.14 -8.73
C TYR A 51 -6.91 7.47 -8.86
N GLN A 52 -6.60 8.07 -7.72
CA GLN A 52 -6.08 9.44 -7.60
C GLN A 52 -4.69 9.52 -6.95
N VAL A 53 -3.98 8.41 -6.76
CA VAL A 53 -2.62 8.45 -6.17
C VAL A 53 -1.70 9.38 -6.96
N GLY A 54 -1.04 10.32 -6.26
CA GLY A 54 -0.22 11.40 -6.81
C GLY A 54 -1.02 12.60 -7.33
N GLN A 55 -2.33 12.44 -7.50
CA GLN A 55 -3.23 13.46 -7.98
C GLN A 55 -4.24 13.92 -6.94
N PHE A 56 -4.27 13.29 -5.76
CA PHE A 56 -5.22 13.59 -4.69
C PHE A 56 -5.17 15.06 -4.30
N PHE A 57 -6.27 15.53 -3.74
CA PHE A 57 -6.50 16.95 -3.52
C PHE A 57 -5.45 17.59 -2.57
N GLY A 58 -5.16 18.87 -2.79
CA GLY A 58 -4.42 19.68 -1.82
C GLY A 58 -2.90 19.50 -1.73
N ARG A 59 -2.32 20.14 -0.72
CA ARG A 59 -0.91 20.03 -0.31
C ARG A 59 -0.74 19.43 1.08
N HIS A 60 -1.77 19.45 1.92
CA HIS A 60 -1.69 18.95 3.29
C HIS A 60 -1.96 17.45 3.42
N TRP A 61 -2.48 16.83 2.36
CA TRP A 61 -2.73 15.40 2.32
C TRP A 61 -1.46 14.60 2.03
N THR A 62 -1.31 13.51 2.76
CA THR A 62 -0.36 12.43 2.48
C THR A 62 -1.16 11.22 1.99
N GLU A 63 -0.55 10.38 1.17
CA GLU A 63 -1.28 9.35 0.43
C GLU A 63 -0.66 7.98 0.68
N TRP A 64 -1.52 6.97 0.88
CA TRP A 64 -1.09 5.58 0.79
C TRP A 64 -0.57 5.30 -0.62
N ASN A 65 0.72 5.01 -0.73
CA ASN A 65 1.34 4.76 -2.02
C ASN A 65 1.15 3.30 -2.44
N GLY A 66 -0.02 2.99 -3.00
CA GLY A 66 -0.33 1.65 -3.53
C GLY A 66 0.65 1.20 -4.62
N ARG A 67 1.22 2.12 -5.40
CA ARG A 67 2.27 1.79 -6.38
C ARG A 67 3.59 1.39 -5.72
N PHE A 68 3.98 2.02 -4.62
CA PHE A 68 5.15 1.57 -3.84
C PHE A 68 4.96 0.13 -3.38
N ARG A 69 3.79 -0.19 -2.79
CA ARG A 69 3.44 -1.55 -2.37
C ARG A 69 3.62 -2.54 -3.52
N ASP A 70 2.99 -2.25 -4.64
CA ASP A 70 2.93 -3.17 -5.78
C ASP A 70 4.27 -3.34 -6.49
N ASP A 71 4.97 -2.23 -6.76
CA ASP A 71 6.25 -2.25 -7.47
C ASP A 71 7.35 -2.94 -6.64
N VAL A 72 7.38 -2.70 -5.33
CA VAL A 72 8.38 -3.34 -4.45
C VAL A 72 8.08 -4.83 -4.29
N ARG A 73 6.80 -5.22 -4.20
CA ARG A 73 6.38 -6.64 -4.22
C ARG A 73 6.87 -7.34 -5.50
N SER A 74 6.58 -6.77 -6.67
CA SER A 74 7.05 -7.32 -7.95
C SER A 74 8.58 -7.37 -8.06
N PHE A 75 9.30 -6.35 -7.57
CA PHE A 75 10.76 -6.34 -7.56
C PHE A 75 11.34 -7.48 -6.72
N VAL A 76 10.86 -7.68 -5.49
CA VAL A 76 11.36 -8.71 -4.58
C VAL A 76 10.94 -10.12 -5.04
N LYS A 77 9.75 -10.25 -5.62
CA LYS A 77 9.28 -11.47 -6.30
C LYS A 77 10.17 -11.87 -7.47
N GLY A 78 10.83 -10.90 -8.11
CA GLY A 78 11.76 -11.12 -9.22
C GLY A 78 11.14 -10.92 -10.61
N ASP A 79 10.07 -10.12 -10.70
CA ASP A 79 9.46 -9.79 -12.00
C ASP A 79 10.45 -8.99 -12.87
N PRO A 80 10.51 -9.25 -14.20
CA PRO A 80 11.51 -8.66 -15.08
C PRO A 80 11.29 -7.15 -15.26
N GLY A 81 12.39 -6.40 -15.35
CA GLY A 81 12.35 -4.96 -15.67
C GLY A 81 12.12 -4.02 -14.48
N MET A 82 12.00 -4.54 -13.26
CA MET A 82 11.64 -3.74 -12.07
C MET A 82 12.76 -2.85 -11.51
N ALA A 83 13.99 -2.98 -11.99
CA ALA A 83 15.15 -2.26 -11.42
C ALA A 83 14.99 -0.73 -11.50
N ALA A 84 14.57 -0.18 -12.65
CA ALA A 84 14.38 1.26 -12.80
C ALA A 84 13.22 1.77 -11.94
N THR A 85 12.11 1.02 -11.89
CA THR A 85 10.95 1.33 -11.05
C THR A 85 11.35 1.35 -9.57
N MET A 86 12.14 0.37 -9.12
CA MET A 86 12.63 0.30 -7.74
C MET A 86 13.47 1.52 -7.35
N VAL A 87 14.32 2.03 -8.26
CA VAL A 87 15.08 3.27 -8.01
C VAL A 87 14.13 4.45 -7.77
N ALA A 88 13.07 4.57 -8.56
CA ALA A 88 12.06 5.60 -8.35
C ALA A 88 11.34 5.44 -7.00
N ARG A 89 10.98 4.21 -6.61
CA ARG A 89 10.36 3.92 -5.30
C ARG A 89 11.26 4.32 -4.13
N LEU A 90 12.55 3.96 -4.17
CA LEU A 90 13.53 4.35 -3.14
C LEU A 90 13.73 5.86 -3.07
N GLY A 91 13.66 6.54 -4.22
CA GLY A 91 13.81 7.99 -4.33
C GLY A 91 12.57 8.82 -3.98
N GLY A 92 11.56 8.24 -3.33
CA GLY A 92 10.34 8.97 -2.93
C GLY A 92 9.27 9.06 -4.02
N SER A 93 9.31 8.17 -5.01
CA SER A 93 8.33 8.10 -6.12
C SER A 93 8.18 9.41 -6.90
N PRO A 94 9.28 9.97 -7.46
CA PRO A 94 9.25 11.26 -8.16
C PRO A 94 8.40 11.24 -9.44
N ASP A 95 8.19 10.08 -10.05
CA ASP A 95 7.26 9.89 -11.17
C ASP A 95 5.79 10.06 -10.78
N ILE A 96 5.46 9.93 -9.49
CA ILE A 96 4.10 10.15 -8.94
C ILE A 96 3.99 11.55 -8.37
N TYR A 97 4.93 11.95 -7.51
CA TYR A 97 4.81 13.16 -6.69
C TYR A 97 5.66 14.34 -7.21
N GLY A 98 6.67 14.10 -8.04
CA GLY A 98 7.65 15.11 -8.45
C GLY A 98 7.09 16.25 -9.31
N SER A 99 6.03 16.00 -10.08
CA SER A 99 5.43 17.00 -10.99
C SER A 99 4.77 18.17 -10.26
N LYS A 100 4.31 17.97 -9.02
CA LYS A 100 3.55 18.96 -8.24
C LYS A 100 4.39 19.68 -7.18
N ARG A 101 5.73 19.55 -7.19
CA ARG A 101 6.64 20.00 -6.11
C ARG A 101 6.16 19.52 -4.73
N ARG A 102 5.69 18.27 -4.70
CA ARG A 102 5.30 17.59 -3.47
C ARG A 102 6.55 17.08 -2.78
N GLU A 103 6.53 17.16 -1.46
CA GLU A 103 7.64 16.67 -0.66
C GLU A 103 7.55 15.14 -0.54
N PRO A 104 8.68 14.42 -0.45
CA PRO A 104 8.68 12.96 -0.35
C PRO A 104 7.83 12.41 0.80
N GLU A 105 7.67 13.17 1.89
CA GLU A 105 6.87 12.84 3.06
C GLU A 105 5.37 12.71 2.75
N GLN A 106 4.91 13.18 1.59
CA GLN A 106 3.54 12.96 1.14
C GLN A 106 3.27 11.51 0.69
N SER A 107 4.33 10.72 0.47
CA SER A 107 4.22 9.29 0.19
C SER A 107 4.26 8.49 1.49
N ILE A 108 3.15 7.82 1.83
CA ILE A 108 3.14 6.76 2.84
C ILE A 108 3.54 5.45 2.14
N ASN A 109 4.77 5.00 2.39
CA ASN A 109 5.35 3.80 1.81
C ASN A 109 5.00 2.60 2.69
N PHE A 110 4.43 1.56 2.10
CA PHE A 110 4.08 0.33 2.81
C PHE A 110 4.14 -0.87 1.87
N ILE A 111 4.36 -2.06 2.44
CA ILE A 111 4.34 -3.33 1.70
C ILE A 111 3.09 -4.12 2.04
N THR A 112 2.56 -3.96 3.24
CA THR A 112 1.46 -4.75 3.80
C THR A 112 0.58 -3.85 4.64
N SER A 113 -0.70 -4.21 4.71
CA SER A 113 -1.74 -3.46 5.39
C SER A 113 -2.80 -4.43 5.89
N HIS A 114 -3.84 -3.91 6.55
CA HIS A 114 -4.96 -4.76 6.96
C HIS A 114 -5.64 -5.44 5.76
N ASP A 115 -5.61 -4.81 4.58
CA ASP A 115 -6.06 -5.43 3.34
C ASP A 115 -4.98 -6.31 2.70
N GLY A 116 -5.37 -7.54 2.36
CA GLY A 116 -4.52 -8.55 1.74
C GLY A 116 -3.59 -9.26 2.72
N PHE A 117 -2.54 -9.88 2.20
CA PHE A 117 -1.62 -10.68 3.01
C PHE A 117 -0.83 -9.84 4.04
N THR A 118 -0.55 -10.49 5.18
CA THR A 118 0.55 -10.09 6.08
C THR A 118 1.91 -10.28 5.39
N LEU A 119 2.99 -9.75 5.96
CA LEU A 119 4.31 -9.88 5.36
C LEU A 119 4.82 -11.33 5.35
N ASN A 120 4.43 -12.13 6.34
CA ASN A 120 4.75 -13.55 6.34
C ASN A 120 3.97 -14.30 5.24
N ASP A 121 2.70 -13.97 5.05
CA ASP A 121 1.85 -14.68 4.08
C ASP A 121 2.17 -14.28 2.65
N LEU A 122 2.61 -13.03 2.42
CA LEU A 122 3.13 -12.53 1.15
C LEU A 122 4.30 -13.36 0.60
N VAL A 123 5.10 -13.98 1.49
CA VAL A 123 6.22 -14.86 1.11
C VAL A 123 5.90 -16.35 1.28
N SER A 124 4.66 -16.68 1.67
CA SER A 124 4.26 -18.06 1.99
C SER A 124 3.13 -18.59 1.13
N TYR A 125 2.36 -17.74 0.45
CA TYR A 125 1.21 -18.14 -0.36
C TYR A 125 1.25 -17.47 -1.73
N ASN A 126 0.86 -18.19 -2.77
CA ASN A 126 0.63 -17.63 -4.11
C ASN A 126 -0.85 -17.29 -4.30
N GLU A 127 -1.74 -18.09 -3.72
CA GLU A 127 -3.18 -17.91 -3.82
C GLU A 127 -3.73 -17.46 -2.47
N LYS A 128 -4.85 -16.74 -2.48
CA LYS A 128 -5.63 -16.44 -1.28
C LYS A 128 -6.40 -17.68 -0.81
N HIS A 129 -6.56 -17.82 0.50
CA HIS A 129 -7.25 -18.90 1.21
C HIS A 129 -8.33 -18.28 2.13
N ASN A 130 -9.27 -17.56 1.51
CA ASN A 130 -10.37 -16.88 2.19
C ASN A 130 -11.59 -17.80 2.45
N GLU A 131 -11.45 -19.13 2.37
CA GLU A 131 -12.56 -20.07 2.51
C GLU A 131 -13.30 -19.89 3.85
N ALA A 132 -12.59 -19.47 4.90
CA ALA A 132 -13.15 -19.19 6.21
C ALA A 132 -14.22 -18.07 6.21
N ASN A 133 -14.22 -17.19 5.20
CA ASN A 133 -15.17 -16.09 5.08
C ASN A 133 -16.54 -16.55 4.55
N GLY A 134 -16.66 -17.80 4.08
CA GLY A 134 -17.93 -18.39 3.66
C GLY A 134 -18.42 -17.95 2.28
N GLU A 135 -17.61 -17.21 1.52
CA GLU A 135 -17.93 -16.76 0.16
C GLU A 135 -17.36 -17.66 -0.93
N GLY A 136 -16.85 -18.84 -0.57
CA GLY A 136 -16.20 -19.76 -1.52
C GLY A 136 -14.96 -19.14 -2.17
N ASN A 137 -14.15 -18.44 -1.36
CA ASN A 137 -12.90 -17.79 -1.75
C ASN A 137 -13.06 -16.74 -2.88
N ARG A 138 -14.25 -16.15 -3.03
CA ARG A 138 -14.52 -15.11 -4.05
C ARG A 138 -14.08 -13.72 -3.61
N ASP A 139 -14.10 -13.46 -2.32
CA ASP A 139 -13.75 -12.18 -1.70
C ASP A 139 -12.23 -11.98 -1.63
N GLY A 140 -11.79 -10.72 -1.54
CA GLY A 140 -10.38 -10.33 -1.55
C GLY A 140 -9.75 -10.20 -2.94
N ASP A 141 -8.63 -9.48 -3.01
CA ASP A 141 -7.87 -9.27 -4.25
C ASP A 141 -7.20 -10.56 -4.73
N ASN A 142 -7.18 -10.78 -6.05
CA ASN A 142 -6.51 -11.92 -6.69
C ASN A 142 -5.08 -11.58 -7.15
N ASP A 143 -4.69 -10.30 -7.21
CA ASP A 143 -3.34 -9.88 -7.59
C ASP A 143 -2.52 -9.44 -6.36
N ASN A 144 -2.06 -10.41 -5.58
CA ASN A 144 -1.31 -10.13 -4.35
C ASN A 144 0.18 -9.81 -4.61
N ARG A 145 0.70 -10.13 -5.81
CA ARG A 145 2.14 -10.08 -6.15
C ARG A 145 3.03 -10.82 -5.14
N SER A 146 2.52 -11.93 -4.61
CA SER A 146 3.20 -12.78 -3.63
C SER A 146 4.04 -13.88 -4.29
N TRP A 147 4.91 -14.52 -3.50
CA TRP A 147 5.61 -15.73 -3.94
C TRP A 147 5.86 -16.67 -2.76
N ASN A 148 5.32 -17.89 -2.85
CA ASN A 148 5.40 -18.91 -1.81
C ASN A 148 6.78 -19.60 -1.68
N HIS A 149 7.71 -19.30 -2.60
CA HIS A 149 9.06 -19.85 -2.67
C HIS A 149 9.15 -21.39 -2.82
N GLY A 150 8.11 -22.02 -3.36
CA GLY A 150 8.09 -23.45 -3.71
C GLY A 150 7.21 -24.32 -2.82
N ALA A 151 6.61 -23.77 -1.76
CA ALA A 151 5.66 -24.49 -0.91
C ALA A 151 4.50 -23.56 -0.54
N GLU A 152 3.26 -23.97 -0.75
CA GLU A 152 2.09 -23.18 -0.33
C GLU A 152 1.86 -23.35 1.17
N GLY A 153 1.94 -22.25 1.91
CA GLY A 153 1.75 -22.21 3.36
C GLY A 153 2.94 -22.74 4.18
N PRO A 154 2.70 -23.27 5.40
CA PRO A 154 3.74 -23.75 6.30
C PRO A 154 4.56 -24.89 5.69
N THR A 155 5.88 -24.87 5.89
CA THR A 155 6.79 -25.91 5.41
C THR A 155 7.89 -26.22 6.42
N ASN A 156 8.38 -27.46 6.40
CA ASN A 156 9.53 -27.90 7.18
C ASN A 156 10.84 -27.86 6.37
N ASP A 157 10.81 -27.42 5.10
CA ASP A 157 12.02 -27.26 4.30
C ASP A 157 12.84 -26.06 4.82
N PRO A 158 14.04 -26.30 5.40
CA PRO A 158 14.85 -25.24 5.97
C PRO A 158 15.38 -24.25 4.92
N ALA A 159 15.54 -24.67 3.66
CA ALA A 159 15.99 -23.79 2.58
C ALA A 159 14.90 -22.76 2.23
N ILE A 160 13.64 -23.20 2.15
CA ILE A 160 12.49 -22.32 1.90
C ILE A 160 12.31 -21.34 3.06
N GLU A 161 12.31 -21.81 4.31
CA GLU A 161 12.16 -20.92 5.47
C GLU A 161 13.30 -19.90 5.59
N THR A 162 14.53 -20.29 5.25
CA THR A 162 15.66 -19.36 5.19
C THR A 162 15.46 -18.29 4.13
N LEU A 163 14.97 -18.67 2.95
CA LEU A 163 14.65 -17.75 1.87
C LEU A 163 13.54 -16.77 2.26
N ARG A 164 12.43 -17.27 2.83
CA ARG A 164 11.30 -16.46 3.32
C ARG A 164 11.75 -15.41 4.33
N ARG A 165 12.53 -15.82 5.34
CA ARG A 165 13.10 -14.90 6.33
C ARG A 165 13.97 -13.82 5.68
N ARG A 166 14.73 -14.17 4.63
CA ARG A 166 15.51 -13.20 3.87
C ARG A 166 14.61 -12.22 3.12
N GLN A 167 13.53 -12.68 2.49
CA GLN A 167 12.62 -11.78 1.78
C GLN A 167 11.85 -10.84 2.72
N ILE A 168 11.41 -11.31 3.88
CA ILE A 168 10.82 -10.46 4.93
C ILE A 168 11.79 -9.33 5.31
N LYS A 169 13.07 -9.66 5.52
CA LYS A 169 14.11 -8.66 5.80
C LYS A 169 14.33 -7.70 4.63
N ASN A 170 14.30 -8.20 3.39
CA ASN A 170 14.41 -7.36 2.20
C ASN A 170 13.26 -6.35 2.15
N PHE A 171 12.01 -6.79 2.30
CA PHE A 171 10.84 -5.91 2.33
C PHE A 171 10.91 -4.86 3.43
N LEU A 172 11.23 -5.26 4.67
CA LEU A 172 11.38 -4.32 5.78
C LEU A 172 12.49 -3.31 5.50
N THR A 173 13.64 -3.77 4.98
CA THR A 173 14.77 -2.89 4.65
C THR A 173 14.37 -1.88 3.57
N LEU A 174 13.75 -2.33 2.48
CA LEU A 174 13.33 -1.45 1.39
C LEU A 174 12.29 -0.42 1.84
N THR A 175 11.38 -0.82 2.73
CA THR A 175 10.35 0.09 3.29
C THR A 175 10.96 1.14 4.20
N LEU A 176 11.83 0.74 5.12
CA LEU A 176 12.43 1.62 6.12
C LEU A 176 13.49 2.56 5.54
N MET A 177 14.12 2.18 4.42
CA MET A 177 15.22 2.94 3.81
C MET A 177 14.77 3.79 2.62
N ALA A 178 13.56 3.61 2.09
CA ALA A 178 13.02 4.45 1.03
C ALA A 178 12.69 5.86 1.54
N LEU A 179 12.90 6.88 0.70
CA LEU A 179 12.43 8.24 0.98
C LEU A 179 10.89 8.27 1.07
N GLY A 180 10.37 8.93 2.10
CA GLY A 180 8.95 9.00 2.41
C GLY A 180 8.66 8.54 3.84
N VAL A 181 7.39 8.37 4.18
CA VAL A 181 6.97 7.94 5.52
C VAL A 181 6.72 6.43 5.49
N PRO A 182 7.50 5.60 6.21
CA PRO A 182 7.26 4.17 6.28
C PRO A 182 6.05 3.84 7.17
N MET A 183 5.16 2.98 6.69
CA MET A 183 4.10 2.37 7.49
C MET A 183 4.37 0.86 7.60
N LEU A 184 4.34 0.36 8.85
CA LEU A 184 4.47 -1.06 9.15
C LEU A 184 3.12 -1.60 9.66
N GLN A 185 2.71 -2.76 9.15
CA GLN A 185 1.56 -3.47 9.68
C GLN A 185 1.95 -4.19 10.98
N MET A 186 1.14 -3.99 12.02
CA MET A 186 1.35 -4.64 13.30
C MET A 186 1.34 -6.17 13.16
N GLY A 187 2.35 -6.80 13.76
CA GLY A 187 2.55 -8.25 13.77
C GLY A 187 3.53 -8.73 12.70
N ASP A 188 3.85 -7.93 11.69
CA ASP A 188 4.84 -8.32 10.68
C ASP A 188 6.25 -8.46 11.28
N GLU A 189 6.54 -7.72 12.36
CA GLU A 189 7.78 -7.83 13.13
C GLU A 189 7.96 -9.20 13.82
N VAL A 190 6.86 -9.94 14.02
CA VAL A 190 6.85 -11.30 14.61
C VAL A 190 6.35 -12.36 13.63
N ARG A 191 6.34 -12.07 12.31
CA ARG A 191 5.84 -12.98 11.26
C ARG A 191 4.40 -13.45 11.49
N ARG A 192 3.51 -12.54 11.88
CA ARG A 192 2.06 -12.81 12.01
C ARG A 192 1.53 -13.42 10.70
N THR A 193 0.68 -14.42 10.82
CA THR A 193 0.00 -15.09 9.70
C THR A 193 -1.51 -15.04 9.91
N GLN A 194 -2.24 -14.90 8.81
CA GLN A 194 -3.68 -15.10 8.65
C GLN A 194 -4.01 -16.40 7.89
N GLN A 195 -2.99 -17.23 7.61
CA GLN A 195 -3.08 -18.54 6.96
C GLN A 195 -3.36 -18.49 5.45
N GLY A 196 -2.88 -17.45 4.79
CA GLY A 196 -3.14 -17.21 3.38
C GLY A 196 -4.31 -16.27 3.25
#